data_AF-A0A2E0I5S7-F1
#
_entry.id   AF-A0A2E0I5S7-F1
#
_cell.length_a   1.000
_cell.length_b   1.000
_cell.length_c   1.000
_cell.angle_alpha   90.00
_cell.angle_beta   90.00
_cell.angle_gamma   90.00
#
_symmetry.space_group_name_H-M   'P 1'
#
loop_
_entity.id
_entity.type
_entity.pdbx_description
1 polymer ?
#
loop_
_entity_poly.entity_id
_entity_poly.type
_entity_poly.pdbx_seq_one_letter_code
_entity_poly.pdbx_strand_id
1 'polypeptide(L)'
;MNVLVVTATKEELSIALDNHLVSGVGMVSTAIAVSNALKSKHYDLVINAGVAGSFNRSLELGDVVEVNEDYLSELGAQDGNRFLSPEEMNLEMKNRVQMPKRTQLKSVRGITVNTVHGDELSIMKIVHRLNPQVESMEGAACMLACQEANVPCVQIRSISNFVEKRNKSKWDMTKAITNLNKELVKFISTL
;
A
#
# COMPACT_ATOMS: atom_id res chain seq x y z
N MET A 1 -18.89 14.40 -1.83
CA MET A 1 -18.15 13.61 -0.83
C MET A 1 -16.81 14.30 -0.54
N ASN A 2 -16.42 14.48 0.72
CA ASN A 2 -15.13 15.06 1.11
C ASN A 2 -14.06 13.96 1.15
N VAL A 3 -13.30 13.82 0.08
CA VAL A 3 -12.29 12.77 -0.10
C VAL A 3 -10.90 13.31 0.24
N LEU A 4 -10.08 12.53 0.97
CA LEU A 4 -8.66 12.78 1.16
C LEU A 4 -7.85 11.83 0.26
N VAL A 5 -6.99 12.38 -0.61
CA VAL A 5 -6.02 11.58 -1.36
C VAL A 5 -4.66 11.64 -0.67
N VAL A 6 -4.09 10.46 -0.40
CA VAL A 6 -2.82 10.30 0.31
C VAL A 6 -1.82 9.62 -0.61
N THR A 7 -0.69 10.29 -0.88
CA THR A 7 0.46 9.72 -1.59
C THR A 7 1.72 9.79 -0.73
N ALA A 8 2.71 8.92 -1.00
CA ALA A 8 3.96 8.93 -0.26
C ALA A 8 4.83 10.13 -0.67
N THR A 9 4.83 10.48 -1.96
CA THR A 9 5.56 11.63 -2.51
C THR A 9 4.66 12.53 -3.36
N LYS A 10 5.15 13.72 -3.71
CA LYS A 10 4.41 14.67 -4.57
C LYS A 10 4.29 14.16 -6.00
N GLU A 11 5.32 13.47 -6.49
CA GLU A 11 5.46 13.02 -7.87
C GLU A 11 4.48 11.89 -8.24
N GLU A 12 3.91 11.19 -7.25
CA GLU A 12 2.91 10.17 -7.49
C GLU A 12 1.55 10.74 -7.91
N LEU A 13 1.29 12.03 -7.65
CA LEU A 13 0.06 12.71 -8.04
C LEU A 13 0.36 13.83 -9.05
N SER A 14 -0.22 13.73 -10.24
CA SER A 14 -0.09 14.74 -11.31
C SER A 14 -1.31 15.65 -11.43
N ILE A 15 -2.38 15.37 -10.68
CA ILE A 15 -3.63 16.13 -10.70
C ILE A 15 -3.72 17.05 -9.47
N ALA A 16 -4.26 18.25 -9.67
CA ALA A 16 -4.54 19.16 -8.56
C ALA A 16 -5.83 18.72 -7.85
N LEU A 17 -5.74 18.49 -6.54
CA LEU A 17 -6.86 18.14 -5.68
C LEU A 17 -6.85 19.03 -4.44
N ASP A 18 -8.04 19.48 -4.02
CA ASP A 18 -8.17 20.35 -2.84
C ASP A 18 -7.70 19.67 -1.54
N ASN A 19 -7.86 18.35 -1.45
CA ASN A 19 -7.47 17.54 -0.29
C ASN A 19 -6.42 16.50 -0.69
N HIS A 20 -5.19 16.95 -0.93
CA HIS A 20 -4.04 16.08 -1.13
C HIS A 20 -3.09 16.14 0.08
N LEU A 21 -2.76 14.98 0.64
CA LEU A 21 -1.77 14.81 1.69
C LEU A 21 -0.58 14.02 1.15
N VAL A 22 0.61 14.61 1.27
CA VAL A 22 1.88 13.89 1.08
C VAL A 22 2.34 13.38 2.43
N SER A 23 2.27 12.08 2.64
CA SER A 23 2.55 11.47 3.95
C SER A 23 4.02 11.30 4.26
N GLY A 24 4.87 11.30 3.22
CA GLY A 24 6.22 10.76 3.31
C GLY A 24 6.24 9.23 3.18
N VAL A 25 7.42 8.71 2.85
CA VAL A 25 7.64 7.27 2.62
C VAL A 25 7.69 6.52 3.96
N GLY A 26 7.12 5.32 3.97
CA GLY A 26 7.18 4.39 5.10
C GLY A 26 5.99 4.46 6.07
N MET A 27 5.90 3.44 6.92
CA MET A 27 4.76 3.20 7.80
C MET A 27 4.54 4.32 8.82
N VAL A 28 5.62 4.76 9.49
CA VAL A 28 5.53 5.73 10.60
C VAL A 28 5.10 7.11 10.10
N SER A 29 5.74 7.61 9.05
CA SER A 29 5.39 8.88 8.40
C SER A 29 3.92 8.88 7.98
N THR A 30 3.49 7.77 7.36
CA THR A 30 2.10 7.57 6.93
C THR A 30 1.12 7.58 8.08
N ALA A 31 1.36 6.77 9.12
CA ALA A 31 0.46 6.68 10.26
C ALA A 31 0.28 8.04 10.95
N ILE A 32 1.37 8.80 11.15
CA ILE A 32 1.32 10.13 11.78
C ILE A 32 0.56 11.12 10.89
N ALA A 33 0.92 11.22 9.61
CA ALA A 33 0.34 12.20 8.70
C ALA A 33 -1.16 11.97 8.51
N VAL A 34 -1.57 10.73 8.24
CA VAL A 34 -2.97 10.37 8.03
C VAL A 34 -3.79 10.57 9.31
N SER A 35 -3.29 10.12 10.46
CA SER A 35 -4.00 10.30 11.73
C SER A 35 -4.22 11.78 12.07
N ASN A 36 -3.23 12.64 11.81
CA ASN A 36 -3.37 14.08 12.04
C ASN A 36 -4.37 14.72 11.07
N ALA A 37 -4.35 14.33 9.80
CA ALA A 37 -5.32 14.81 8.82
C ALA A 37 -6.75 14.43 9.21
N LEU A 38 -6.98 13.16 9.58
CA LEU A 38 -8.30 12.67 9.98
C LEU A 38 -8.81 13.30 11.29
N LYS A 39 -7.92 13.71 12.20
CA LYS A 39 -8.29 14.45 13.43
C LYS A 39 -8.63 15.92 13.17
N SER A 40 -8.04 16.53 12.17
CA SER A 40 -8.17 17.97 11.89
C SER A 40 -9.36 18.32 11.00
N LYS A 41 -9.81 17.38 10.15
CA LYS A 41 -10.94 17.58 9.23
C LYS A 41 -11.70 16.28 9.06
N HIS A 42 -13.03 16.36 8.99
CA HIS A 42 -13.88 15.21 8.69
C HIS A 42 -13.74 14.82 7.22
N TYR A 43 -13.43 13.56 6.92
CA TYR A 43 -13.40 13.01 5.56
C TYR A 43 -14.34 11.81 5.43
N ASP A 44 -15.02 11.70 4.29
CA ASP A 44 -15.94 10.60 4.00
C ASP A 44 -15.21 9.36 3.45
N LEU A 45 -14.03 9.56 2.86
CA LEU A 45 -13.19 8.53 2.26
C LEU A 45 -11.72 8.97 2.21
N VAL A 46 -10.82 8.03 2.48
CA VAL A 46 -9.38 8.15 2.18
C VAL A 46 -9.03 7.29 0.96
N ILE A 47 -8.33 7.86 0.00
CA ILE A 47 -7.71 7.14 -1.11
C ILE A 47 -6.20 7.13 -0.88
N ASN A 48 -5.64 5.97 -0.54
CA ASN A 48 -4.20 5.79 -0.51
C ASN A 48 -3.71 5.38 -1.89
N ALA A 49 -3.03 6.28 -2.58
CA ALA A 49 -2.58 6.08 -3.94
C ALA A 49 -1.06 6.04 -4.03
N GLY A 50 -0.52 5.21 -4.91
CA GLY A 50 0.92 5.23 -5.23
C GLY A 50 1.33 4.03 -6.07
N VAL A 51 2.63 3.76 -6.12
CA VAL A 51 3.17 2.60 -6.84
C VAL A 51 3.41 1.39 -5.93
N ALA A 52 3.55 0.21 -6.53
CA ALA A 52 3.90 -1.02 -5.83
C ALA A 52 4.80 -1.94 -6.67
N GLY A 53 5.62 -2.73 -5.98
CA GLY A 53 6.32 -3.88 -6.56
C GLY A 53 5.39 -5.09 -6.64
N SER A 54 5.47 -5.88 -7.71
CA SER A 54 4.65 -7.10 -7.88
C SER A 54 5.47 -8.38 -7.68
N PHE A 55 5.00 -9.28 -6.81
CA PHE A 55 5.43 -10.68 -6.78
C PHE A 55 4.70 -11.52 -7.83
N ASN A 56 3.50 -11.07 -8.22
CA ASN A 56 2.64 -11.79 -9.15
C ASN A 56 2.98 -11.44 -10.62
N ARG A 57 3.54 -12.41 -11.34
CA ARG A 57 3.89 -12.27 -12.77
C ARG A 57 2.68 -12.30 -13.71
N SER A 58 1.47 -12.54 -13.20
CA SER A 58 0.22 -12.36 -13.95
C SER A 58 -0.23 -10.89 -14.04
N LEU A 59 0.46 -9.97 -13.34
CA LEU A 59 0.23 -8.53 -13.44
C LEU A 59 1.29 -7.93 -14.37
N GLU A 60 0.91 -6.94 -15.15
CA GLU A 60 1.79 -6.21 -16.03
C GLU A 60 2.28 -4.90 -15.39
N LEU A 61 3.43 -4.38 -15.85
CA LEU A 61 3.87 -3.04 -15.44
C LEU A 61 2.82 -2.01 -15.88
N GLY A 62 2.41 -1.15 -14.95
CA GLY A 62 1.36 -0.17 -15.13
C GLY A 62 -0.06 -0.69 -14.90
N ASP A 63 -0.25 -1.98 -14.57
CA ASP A 63 -1.55 -2.45 -14.07
C ASP A 63 -1.91 -1.68 -12.79
N VAL A 64 -3.17 -1.29 -12.68
CA VAL A 64 -3.70 -0.63 -11.49
C VAL A 64 -4.60 -1.61 -10.73
N VAL A 65 -4.33 -1.77 -9.45
CA VAL A 65 -4.99 -2.75 -8.58
C VAL A 65 -5.52 -2.09 -7.32
N GLU A 66 -6.54 -2.71 -6.72
CA GLU A 66 -7.01 -2.36 -5.39
C GLU A 66 -6.45 -3.36 -4.39
N VAL A 67 -5.73 -2.88 -3.38
CA VAL A 67 -5.28 -3.72 -2.28
C VAL A 67 -6.34 -3.68 -1.18
N ASN A 68 -7.11 -4.75 -1.05
CA ASN A 68 -8.19 -4.84 -0.07
C ASN A 68 -7.79 -5.61 1.19
N GLU A 69 -6.64 -6.27 1.18
CA GLU A 69 -6.00 -6.95 2.30
C GLU A 69 -4.50 -6.64 2.27
N ASP A 70 -3.95 -6.14 3.37
CA ASP A 70 -2.54 -5.80 3.51
C ASP A 70 -1.99 -6.32 4.85
N TYR A 71 -0.67 -6.54 4.91
CA TYR A 71 0.00 -7.05 6.09
C TYR A 71 1.21 -6.19 6.45
N LEU A 72 1.38 -5.90 7.74
CA LEU A 72 2.65 -5.44 8.29
C LEU A 72 3.63 -6.63 8.33
N SER A 73 4.28 -6.87 7.20
CA SER A 73 5.05 -8.10 6.98
C SER A 73 6.26 -8.27 7.92
N GLU A 74 6.79 -7.16 8.43
CA GLU A 74 7.94 -7.14 9.34
C GLU A 74 7.52 -7.23 10.82
N LEU A 75 6.22 -7.11 11.14
CA LEU A 75 5.75 -7.11 12.52
C LEU A 75 5.75 -8.53 13.10
N GLY A 76 6.82 -8.87 13.80
CA GLY A 76 7.04 -10.15 14.46
C GLY A 76 8.44 -10.23 15.06
N ALA A 77 8.89 -11.43 15.40
CA ALA A 77 10.26 -11.68 15.85
C ALA A 77 10.97 -12.69 14.95
N GLN A 78 12.30 -12.59 14.87
CA GLN A 78 13.12 -13.60 14.22
C GLN A 78 13.58 -14.64 15.26
N ASP A 79 13.41 -15.92 14.94
CA ASP A 79 13.92 -17.06 15.71
C ASP A 79 14.78 -17.93 14.80
N GLY A 80 16.08 -17.63 14.76
CA GLY A 80 17.03 -18.21 13.80
C GLY A 80 16.59 -17.95 12.35
N ASN A 81 16.24 -19.03 11.63
CA ASN A 81 15.76 -18.95 10.24
C ASN A 81 14.24 -18.75 10.12
N ARG A 82 13.51 -18.80 11.24
CA ARG A 82 12.05 -18.65 11.29
C ARG A 82 11.66 -17.21 11.63
N PHE A 83 10.43 -16.87 11.29
CA PHE A 83 9.76 -15.70 11.79
C PHE A 83 8.58 -16.14 12.65
N LEU A 84 8.44 -15.50 13.81
CA LEU A 84 7.33 -15.65 14.72
C LEU A 84 6.35 -14.51 14.50
N SER A 85 5.13 -14.84 14.11
CA SER A 85 4.01 -13.90 14.03
C SER A 85 3.59 -13.40 15.42
N PRO A 86 2.85 -12.28 15.51
CA PRO A 86 2.29 -11.83 16.78
C PRO A 86 1.45 -12.90 17.50
N GLU A 87 0.71 -13.71 16.73
CA GLU A 87 -0.07 -14.83 17.25
C GLU A 87 0.83 -15.90 17.90
N GLU A 88 1.90 -16.32 17.21
CA GLU A 88 2.86 -17.29 17.77
C GLU A 88 3.57 -16.77 19.03
N MET A 89 3.70 -15.45 19.16
CA MET A 89 4.29 -14.80 20.33
C MET A 89 3.28 -14.51 21.46
N ASN A 90 1.99 -14.81 21.28
CA ASN A 90 0.90 -14.42 22.18
C ASN A 90 0.84 -12.90 22.44
N LEU A 91 1.06 -12.09 21.41
CA LEU A 91 0.97 -10.63 21.46
C LEU A 91 -0.29 -10.13 20.77
N GLU A 92 -1.03 -9.25 21.43
CA GLU A 92 -2.20 -8.56 20.86
C GLU A 92 -1.78 -7.47 19.88
N MET A 93 -1.34 -7.85 18.68
CA MET A 93 -0.95 -6.92 17.63
C MET A 93 -1.64 -7.24 16.30
N LYS A 94 -2.26 -6.24 15.68
CA LYS A 94 -2.84 -6.38 14.34
C LYS A 94 -1.73 -6.27 13.29
N ASN A 95 -1.32 -7.40 12.71
CA ASN A 95 -0.40 -7.43 11.56
C ASN A 95 -1.12 -7.58 10.21
N ARG A 96 -2.44 -7.81 10.22
CA ARG A 96 -3.29 -7.91 9.03
C ARG A 96 -4.37 -6.84 9.09
N VAL A 97 -4.59 -6.18 7.97
CA VAL A 97 -5.65 -5.18 7.82
C VAL A 97 -6.44 -5.47 6.55
N GLN A 98 -7.77 -5.38 6.63
CA GLN A 98 -8.68 -5.65 5.52
C GLN A 98 -9.72 -4.53 5.44
N MET A 99 -9.98 -4.07 4.21
CA MET A 99 -11.03 -3.10 3.90
C MET A 99 -11.96 -3.64 2.80
N PRO A 100 -13.25 -3.26 2.79
CA PRO A 100 -14.16 -3.62 1.72
C PRO A 100 -13.68 -3.08 0.37
N LYS A 101 -13.86 -3.88 -0.69
CA LYS A 101 -13.59 -3.45 -2.06
C LYS A 101 -14.48 -2.27 -2.44
N ARG A 102 -13.92 -1.23 -3.06
CA ARG A 102 -14.66 -0.01 -3.47
C ARG A 102 -14.54 0.36 -4.94
N THR A 103 -13.61 -0.25 -5.68
CA THR A 103 -13.40 0.01 -7.11
C THR A 103 -13.83 -1.18 -7.97
N GLN A 104 -13.76 -1.03 -9.30
CA GLN A 104 -13.88 -2.14 -10.25
C GLN A 104 -12.52 -2.78 -10.58
N LEU A 105 -11.44 -2.36 -9.92
CA LEU A 105 -10.09 -2.87 -10.16
C LEU A 105 -9.95 -4.31 -9.69
N LYS A 106 -8.92 -4.99 -10.19
CA LYS A 106 -8.53 -6.30 -9.68
C LYS A 106 -8.13 -6.15 -8.21
N SER A 107 -8.75 -6.94 -7.34
CA SER A 107 -8.41 -6.96 -5.92
C SER A 107 -7.21 -7.87 -5.69
N VAL A 108 -6.27 -7.42 -4.86
CA VAL A 108 -5.04 -8.16 -4.56
C VAL A 108 -4.69 -8.09 -3.08
N ARG A 109 -3.89 -9.06 -2.63
CA ARG A 109 -3.23 -9.03 -1.32
C ARG A 109 -1.89 -8.29 -1.40
N GLY A 110 -1.71 -7.32 -0.51
CA GLY A 110 -0.47 -6.57 -0.34
C GLY A 110 0.31 -6.95 0.90
N ILE A 111 1.56 -6.52 0.93
CA ILE A 111 2.34 -6.34 2.15
C ILE A 111 2.87 -4.91 2.21
N THR A 112 3.02 -4.42 3.43
CA THR A 112 3.71 -3.18 3.74
C THR A 112 5.04 -3.53 4.38
N VAL A 113 6.11 -2.88 3.91
CA VAL A 113 7.51 -3.13 4.30
C VAL A 113 8.20 -1.80 4.63
N ASN A 114 9.16 -1.80 5.55
CA ASN A 114 10.12 -0.69 5.65
C ASN A 114 11.40 -0.99 4.85
N THR A 115 11.64 -2.26 4.53
CA THR A 115 12.72 -2.69 3.65
C THR A 115 12.15 -3.43 2.44
N VAL A 116 12.17 -2.77 1.27
CA VAL A 116 11.72 -3.40 0.02
C VAL A 116 12.56 -4.61 -0.35
N HIS A 117 11.91 -5.65 -0.87
CA HIS A 117 12.59 -6.90 -1.17
C HIS A 117 13.49 -6.72 -2.41
N GLY A 118 14.73 -7.21 -2.29
CA GLY A 118 15.74 -7.10 -3.34
C GLY A 118 16.74 -8.25 -3.35
N ASP A 119 16.43 -9.32 -2.61
CA ASP A 119 17.27 -10.51 -2.41
C ASP A 119 16.41 -11.78 -2.55
N GLU A 120 16.94 -12.81 -3.21
CA GLU A 120 16.20 -14.02 -3.57
C GLU A 120 15.72 -14.82 -2.34
N LEU A 121 16.53 -14.89 -1.28
CA LEU A 121 16.17 -15.62 -0.06
C LEU A 121 15.06 -14.89 0.71
N SER A 122 15.15 -13.57 0.85
CA SER A 122 14.09 -12.80 1.50
C SER A 122 12.77 -12.87 0.72
N ILE A 123 12.83 -12.80 -0.62
CA ILE A 123 11.66 -12.96 -1.51
C ILE A 123 11.03 -14.35 -1.33
N MET A 124 11.84 -15.41 -1.34
CA MET A 124 11.32 -16.77 -1.12
C MET A 124 10.62 -16.90 0.23
N LYS A 125 11.24 -16.39 1.30
CA LYS A 125 10.70 -16.45 2.66
C LYS A 125 9.35 -15.71 2.76
N ILE A 126 9.24 -14.51 2.18
CA ILE A 126 8.00 -13.74 2.27
C ILE A 126 6.87 -14.35 1.44
N VAL A 127 7.19 -14.90 0.25
CA VAL A 127 6.23 -15.61 -0.59
C VAL A 127 5.71 -16.87 0.11
N HIS A 128 6.61 -17.66 0.71
CA HIS A 128 6.20 -18.85 1.46
C HIS A 128 5.31 -18.50 2.66
N ARG A 129 5.63 -17.41 3.37
CA ARG A 129 4.93 -17.04 4.61
C ARG A 129 3.56 -16.39 4.38
N LEU A 130 3.46 -15.44 3.45
CA LEU A 130 2.25 -14.61 3.28
C LEU A 130 1.60 -14.73 1.90
N ASN A 131 2.32 -15.30 0.92
CA ASN A 131 1.93 -15.35 -0.49
C ASN A 131 1.35 -14.01 -1.00
N PRO A 132 2.08 -12.88 -0.83
CA PRO A 132 1.59 -11.57 -1.26
C PRO A 132 1.63 -11.44 -2.79
N GLN A 133 0.78 -10.60 -3.34
CA GLN A 133 0.80 -10.28 -4.77
C GLN A 133 1.57 -8.98 -5.04
N VAL A 134 1.53 -8.03 -4.10
CA VAL A 134 2.22 -6.73 -4.22
C VAL A 134 2.91 -6.32 -2.92
N GLU A 135 3.94 -5.47 -2.99
CA GLU A 135 4.52 -4.75 -1.85
C GLU A 135 4.48 -3.23 -2.04
N SER A 136 4.24 -2.51 -0.94
CA SER A 136 4.40 -1.05 -0.83
C SER A 136 5.00 -0.69 0.54
N MET A 137 5.24 0.59 0.81
CA MET A 137 5.86 1.02 2.08
C MET A 137 4.88 1.73 3.03
N GLU A 138 3.67 2.04 2.58
CA GLU A 138 2.70 2.87 3.32
C GLU A 138 1.34 2.19 3.56
N GLY A 139 0.98 1.20 2.75
CA GLY A 139 -0.41 0.73 2.58
C GLY A 139 -1.16 0.39 3.86
N ALA A 140 -0.67 -0.64 4.57
CA ALA A 140 -1.27 -1.11 5.81
C ALA A 140 -1.30 -0.03 6.90
N ALA A 141 -0.28 0.85 6.96
CA ALA A 141 -0.25 1.94 7.92
C ALA A 141 -1.37 2.96 7.67
N CYS A 142 -1.63 3.30 6.40
CA CYS A 142 -2.75 4.15 6.03
C CYS A 142 -4.09 3.48 6.35
N MET A 143 -4.26 2.21 5.98
CA MET A 143 -5.48 1.45 6.27
C MET A 143 -5.76 1.36 7.78
N LEU A 144 -4.74 1.10 8.60
CA LEU A 144 -4.87 1.04 10.06
C LEU A 144 -5.25 2.39 10.67
N ALA A 145 -4.62 3.49 10.22
CA ALA A 145 -4.99 4.83 10.66
C ALA A 145 -6.46 5.17 10.32
N CYS A 146 -6.92 4.74 9.15
CA CYS A 146 -8.32 4.90 8.74
C CYS A 146 -9.29 4.03 9.54
N GLN A 147 -8.93 2.76 9.84
CA GLN A 147 -9.71 1.89 10.71
C GLN A 147 -9.89 2.50 12.11
N GLU A 148 -8.80 2.99 12.70
CA GLU A 148 -8.83 3.62 14.02
C GLU A 148 -9.72 4.87 14.05
N ALA A 149 -9.69 5.66 12.97
CA ALA A 149 -10.53 6.85 12.82
C ALA A 149 -11.98 6.53 12.38
N ASN A 150 -12.33 5.26 12.14
CA ASN A 150 -13.60 4.84 11.54
C ASN A 150 -13.92 5.53 10.20
N VAL A 151 -12.90 5.79 9.38
CA VAL A 151 -13.04 6.40 8.06
C VAL A 151 -12.83 5.33 6.98
N PRO A 152 -13.74 5.20 5.99
CA PRO A 152 -13.52 4.35 4.83
C PRO A 152 -12.19 4.62 4.14
N CYS A 153 -11.49 3.57 3.71
CA CYS A 153 -10.24 3.67 2.95
C CYS A 153 -10.26 2.77 1.71
N VAL A 154 -9.62 3.23 0.64
CA VAL A 154 -9.30 2.45 -0.54
C VAL A 154 -7.82 2.61 -0.86
N GLN A 155 -7.10 1.50 -1.03
CA GLN A 155 -5.68 1.50 -1.42
C GLN A 155 -5.56 1.14 -2.90
N ILE A 156 -5.11 2.09 -3.71
CA ILE A 156 -4.94 1.94 -5.15
C ILE A 156 -3.45 1.97 -5.47
N ARG A 157 -2.94 0.88 -6.06
CA ARG A 157 -1.53 0.76 -6.44
C ARG A 157 -1.37 0.51 -7.92
N SER A 158 -0.38 1.14 -8.52
CA SER A 158 0.05 0.86 -9.89
C SER A 158 1.39 0.12 -9.89
N ILE A 159 1.51 -0.93 -10.71
CA ILE A 159 2.71 -1.79 -10.69
C ILE A 159 3.89 -1.08 -11.38
N SER A 160 4.90 -0.68 -10.61
CA SER A 160 6.12 -0.01 -11.12
C SER A 160 7.22 -0.97 -11.52
N ASN A 161 7.27 -2.13 -10.86
CA ASN A 161 8.32 -3.12 -11.06
C ASN A 161 7.86 -4.49 -10.57
N PHE A 162 8.61 -5.52 -10.97
CA PHE A 162 8.52 -6.81 -10.31
C PHE A 162 9.48 -6.86 -9.12
N VAL A 163 9.11 -7.62 -8.10
CA VAL A 163 9.96 -7.93 -6.96
C VAL A 163 10.93 -9.04 -7.39
N GLU A 164 12.21 -8.71 -7.34
CA GLU A 164 13.32 -9.58 -7.73
C GLU A 164 14.63 -9.02 -7.16
N LYS A 165 15.75 -9.69 -7.44
CA LYS A 165 17.06 -9.13 -7.12
C LYS A 165 17.18 -7.72 -7.68
N ARG A 166 17.49 -6.76 -6.80
CA ARG A 166 17.31 -5.33 -7.07
C ARG A 166 17.94 -4.91 -8.41
N ASN A 167 17.09 -4.53 -9.35
CA ASN A 167 17.50 -4.01 -10.65
C ASN A 167 16.57 -2.87 -11.09
N LYS A 168 17.04 -1.63 -10.92
CA LYS A 168 16.25 -0.42 -11.24
C LYS A 168 16.02 -0.22 -12.73
N SER A 169 16.80 -0.82 -13.63
CA SER A 169 16.64 -0.62 -15.08
C SER A 169 15.36 -1.25 -15.64
N LYS A 170 14.73 -2.15 -14.87
CA LYS A 170 13.46 -2.81 -15.23
C LYS A 170 12.22 -2.11 -14.66
N TRP A 171 12.41 -0.97 -14.00
CA TRP A 171 11.31 -0.23 -13.38
C TRP A 171 10.70 0.71 -14.42
N ASP A 172 9.37 0.78 -14.46
CA ASP A 172 8.63 1.71 -15.32
C ASP A 172 7.76 2.63 -14.47
N MET A 173 8.44 3.53 -13.75
CA MET A 173 7.79 4.52 -12.88
C MET A 173 6.86 5.44 -13.66
N THR A 174 7.28 5.86 -14.86
CA THR A 174 6.50 6.79 -15.70
C THR A 174 5.18 6.16 -16.11
N LYS A 175 5.18 4.91 -16.62
CA LYS A 175 3.94 4.21 -16.98
C LYS A 175 3.07 3.99 -15.75
N ALA A 176 3.66 3.56 -14.63
CA ALA A 176 2.92 3.29 -13.40
C ALA A 176 2.20 4.54 -12.86
N ILE A 177 2.92 5.66 -12.72
CA ILE A 177 2.35 6.94 -12.24
C ILE A 177 1.30 7.47 -13.23
N THR A 178 1.55 7.37 -14.54
CA THR A 178 0.59 7.80 -15.56
C THR A 178 -0.73 7.02 -15.44
N ASN A 179 -0.66 5.69 -15.32
CA ASN A 179 -1.85 4.86 -15.21
C ASN A 179 -2.55 5.03 -13.86
N LEU A 180 -1.80 5.20 -12.78
CA LEU A 180 -2.34 5.54 -11.46
C LEU A 180 -3.21 6.79 -11.53
N ASN A 181 -2.68 7.88 -12.08
CA ASN A 181 -3.40 9.15 -12.15
C ASN A 181 -4.64 9.08 -13.06
N LYS A 182 -4.56 8.36 -14.19
CA LYS A 182 -5.74 8.11 -15.04
C LYS A 182 -6.85 7.40 -14.28
N GLU A 183 -6.51 6.37 -13.50
CA GLU A 183 -7.51 5.64 -12.72
C GLU A 183 -8.02 6.45 -11.54
N LEU A 184 -7.19 7.27 -10.88
CA LEU A 184 -7.63 8.17 -9.82
C LEU A 184 -8.65 9.18 -10.33
N VAL A 185 -8.41 9.82 -11.47
CA VAL A 185 -9.38 10.75 -12.09
C VAL A 185 -10.70 10.04 -12.37
N LYS A 186 -10.62 8.85 -12.98
CA LYS A 186 -11.81 8.04 -13.28
C LYS A 186 -12.56 7.67 -12.02
N PHE A 187 -11.90 7.14 -11.00
CA PHE A 187 -12.54 6.72 -9.76
C PHE A 187 -13.15 7.90 -9.01
N ILE A 188 -12.41 9.00 -8.83
CA ILE A 188 -12.92 10.21 -8.16
C ILE A 188 -14.14 10.79 -8.88
N SER A 189 -14.19 10.74 -10.22
CA SER A 189 -15.34 11.21 -10.99
C SER A 189 -16.62 10.39 -10.80
N THR A 190 -16.52 9.19 -10.20
CA THR A 190 -17.66 8.30 -9.91
C THR A 190 -18.16 8.38 -8.46
N LEU A 191 -17.51 9.19 -7.61
CA LEU A 191 -17.83 9.38 -6.19
C LEU A 191 -18.78 10.56 -5.96
#